data_AF-A0A523R6J6-F1
#
_entry.id   AF-A0A523R6J6-F1
#
_cell.length_a   1.000
_cell.length_b   1.000
_cell.length_c   1.000
_cell.angle_alpha   90.00
_cell.angle_beta   90.00
_cell.angle_gamma   90.00
#
_symmetry.space_group_name_H-M   'P 1'
#
loop_
_entity.id
_entity.type
_entity.pdbx_description
1 polymer ?
#
loop_
_entity_poly.entity_id
_entity_poly.type
_entity_poly.pdbx_seq_one_letter_code
_entity_poly.pdbx_strand_id
1 'polypeptide(L)'
;MKKTKPALFNQIRRRYHEKLFKNVLGSRGKSKGLNIADSSSKSSLKIAKLMVERIGLPLCKNPPVGQTAGTLFGQFTTEFVQKAFSFLQHLRPGNWIYSTTGGTGIAGFVQYQHLLDLKKVLDENPDIRATLGGDYFVTPDVIIARIPVSDKEINKNKTLLDANKEDVSKLTPLRLSNQSENIVSILHAIISCKWTMRSDRAQNIRTEALNLIRNRKGHTPHIVAVTLEPLPTRLASIAMGTGDIDCTYHGALYELIDAVTEGGLEDQEEVLRTLINGRRLRDISDL
;
A
#
# COMPACT_ATOMS: atom_id res chain seq x y z
N MET A 1 10.21 -26.11 29.31
CA MET A 1 9.65 -24.79 28.93
C MET A 1 8.69 -24.99 27.74
N LYS A 2 7.39 -24.75 27.92
CA LYS A 2 6.43 -24.77 26.80
C LYS A 2 6.79 -23.61 25.87
N LYS A 3 7.19 -23.88 24.62
CA LYS A 3 7.37 -22.84 23.60
C LYS A 3 6.03 -22.11 23.45
N THR A 4 5.96 -20.89 23.96
CA THR A 4 4.80 -20.00 23.77
C THR A 4 4.60 -19.82 22.27
N LYS A 5 3.37 -20.06 21.80
CA LYS A 5 3.05 -19.83 20.38
C LYS A 5 3.31 -18.35 20.06
N PRO A 6 3.94 -18.03 18.92
CA PRO A 6 4.18 -16.64 18.54
C PRO A 6 2.85 -15.88 18.43
N ALA A 7 2.86 -14.57 18.71
CA ALA A 7 1.69 -13.72 18.53
C ALA A 7 1.17 -13.79 17.09
N LEU A 8 -0.14 -13.58 16.90
CA LEU A 8 -0.81 -13.76 15.60
C LEU A 8 -0.18 -12.89 14.49
N PHE A 9 0.12 -11.62 14.76
CA PHE A 9 0.75 -10.74 13.78
C PHE A 9 2.17 -11.17 13.41
N ASN A 10 2.93 -11.75 14.34
CA ASN A 10 4.23 -12.36 14.02
C ASN A 10 4.07 -13.55 13.07
N GLN A 11 3.02 -14.37 13.25
CA GLN A 11 2.73 -15.49 12.34
C GLN A 11 2.33 -15.00 10.94
N ILE A 12 1.49 -13.95 10.86
CA ILE A 12 1.05 -13.38 9.57
C ILE A 12 2.24 -12.73 8.84
N ARG A 13 3.07 -11.96 9.54
CA ARG A 13 4.32 -11.38 9.02
C ARG A 13 5.28 -12.47 8.53
N ARG A 14 5.47 -13.55 9.29
CA ARG A 14 6.30 -14.69 8.86
C ARG A 14 5.77 -15.33 7.58
N ARG A 15 4.45 -15.55 7.48
CA ARG A 15 3.82 -16.11 6.28
C ARG A 15 3.97 -15.18 5.06
N TYR A 16 3.96 -13.88 5.27
CA TYR A 16 4.26 -12.91 4.22
C TYR A 16 5.68 -13.08 3.70
N HIS A 17 6.68 -13.15 4.59
CA HIS A 17 8.07 -13.45 4.20
C HIS A 17 8.21 -14.79 3.46
N GLU A 18 7.55 -15.85 3.94
CA GLU A 18 7.56 -17.16 3.27
C GLU A 18 7.06 -17.09 1.83
N LYS A 19 6.00 -16.31 1.56
CA LYS A 19 5.50 -16.08 0.20
C LYS A 19 6.50 -15.30 -0.65
N LEU A 20 7.10 -14.24 -0.10
CA LEU A 20 8.10 -13.46 -0.81
C LEU A 20 9.33 -14.30 -1.16
N PHE A 21 9.87 -15.07 -0.21
CA PHE A 21 11.04 -15.91 -0.41
C PHE A 21 10.78 -17.07 -1.37
N LYS A 22 9.60 -17.68 -1.30
CA LYS A 22 9.24 -18.78 -2.20
C LYS A 22 9.08 -18.32 -3.65
N ASN A 23 8.53 -17.14 -3.89
CA ASN A 23 8.03 -16.75 -5.21
C ASN A 23 8.71 -15.52 -5.83
N VAL A 24 9.40 -14.69 -5.06
CA VAL A 24 9.91 -13.38 -5.53
C VAL A 24 11.38 -13.19 -5.21
N LEU A 25 11.77 -13.27 -3.94
CA LEU A 25 13.11 -12.92 -3.48
C LEU A 25 14.11 -14.03 -3.80
N GLY A 26 15.07 -13.73 -4.66
CA GLY A 26 16.08 -14.69 -5.09
C GLY A 26 17.33 -14.03 -5.67
N SER A 27 18.31 -14.85 -6.03
CA SER A 27 19.56 -14.40 -6.64
C SER A 27 19.38 -14.13 -8.14
N ARG A 28 19.97 -13.05 -8.65
CA ARG A 28 20.06 -12.75 -10.09
C ARG A 28 21.32 -13.34 -10.76
N GLY A 29 21.96 -14.30 -10.09
CA GLY A 29 23.25 -14.87 -10.47
C GLY A 29 24.42 -14.39 -9.59
N LYS A 30 25.55 -15.12 -9.62
CA LYS A 30 26.69 -14.91 -8.71
C LYS A 30 27.22 -13.47 -8.67
N SER A 31 27.17 -12.73 -9.78
CA SER A 31 27.73 -11.37 -9.90
C SER A 31 26.73 -10.23 -9.66
N LYS A 32 25.42 -10.49 -9.69
CA LYS A 32 24.37 -9.43 -9.65
C LYS A 32 23.67 -9.30 -8.29
N GLY A 33 23.99 -10.18 -7.34
CA GLY A 33 23.39 -10.22 -6.00
C GLY A 33 21.90 -10.57 -6.00
N LEU A 34 21.24 -10.27 -4.89
CA LEU A 34 19.80 -10.47 -4.70
C LEU A 34 18.98 -9.52 -5.57
N ASN A 35 17.77 -9.91 -5.97
CA ASN A 35 16.90 -9.09 -6.82
C ASN A 35 16.28 -7.86 -6.13
N ILE A 36 16.51 -7.68 -4.82
CA ILE A 36 16.22 -6.44 -4.08
C ILE A 36 17.40 -5.49 -4.02
N ALA A 37 18.62 -5.96 -4.31
CA ALA A 37 19.83 -5.14 -4.21
C ALA A 37 20.10 -4.38 -5.51
N ASP A 38 20.84 -3.29 -5.41
CA ASP A 38 21.50 -2.69 -6.56
C ASP A 38 22.88 -3.30 -6.78
N SER A 39 23.11 -3.85 -7.98
CA SER A 39 24.38 -4.48 -8.35
C SER A 39 25.55 -3.50 -8.39
N SER A 40 25.31 -2.20 -8.54
CA SER A 40 26.37 -1.19 -8.55
C SER A 40 26.69 -0.63 -7.15
N SER A 41 25.89 -0.94 -6.13
CA SER A 41 26.07 -0.42 -4.76
C SER A 41 26.53 -1.52 -3.81
N LYS A 42 27.78 -1.41 -3.34
CA LYS A 42 28.37 -2.33 -2.34
C LYS A 42 27.52 -2.37 -1.05
N SER A 43 27.05 -1.20 -0.59
CA SER A 43 26.19 -1.10 0.60
C SER A 43 24.85 -1.79 0.39
N SER A 44 24.20 -1.59 -0.76
CA SER A 44 22.94 -2.26 -1.08
C SER A 44 23.08 -3.78 -1.13
N LEU A 45 24.15 -4.28 -1.76
CA LEU A 45 24.46 -5.72 -1.80
C LEU A 45 24.71 -6.30 -0.40
N LYS A 46 25.47 -5.58 0.44
CA LYS A 46 25.79 -6.00 1.80
C LYS A 46 24.54 -6.06 2.68
N ILE A 47 23.74 -4.99 2.71
CA ILE A 47 22.52 -4.92 3.53
C ILE A 47 21.51 -5.99 3.09
N ALA A 48 21.25 -6.12 1.79
CA ALA A 48 20.30 -7.12 1.28
C ALA A 48 20.70 -8.55 1.67
N LYS A 49 22.00 -8.86 1.64
CA LYS A 49 22.52 -10.17 2.04
C LYS A 49 22.25 -10.43 3.53
N LEU A 50 22.63 -9.49 4.40
CA LEU A 50 22.42 -9.60 5.85
C LEU A 50 20.94 -9.70 6.22
N MET A 51 20.07 -8.94 5.55
CA MET A 51 18.61 -9.04 5.73
C MET A 51 18.10 -10.46 5.43
N VAL A 52 18.52 -11.05 4.30
CA VAL A 52 18.11 -12.41 3.91
C VAL A 52 18.61 -13.46 4.90
N GLU A 53 19.85 -13.34 5.36
CA GLU A 53 20.45 -14.22 6.37
C GLU A 53 19.64 -14.18 7.68
N ARG A 54 19.20 -12.99 8.10
CA ARG A 54 18.38 -12.80 9.31
C ARG A 54 16.96 -13.32 9.18
N ILE A 55 16.32 -13.14 8.02
CA ILE A 55 15.00 -13.72 7.77
C ILE A 55 15.08 -15.26 7.79
N GLY A 56 16.21 -15.85 7.35
CA GLY A 56 16.50 -17.27 7.52
C GLY A 56 15.54 -18.18 6.75
N LEU A 57 15.12 -17.75 5.55
CA LEU A 57 14.25 -18.51 4.66
C LEU A 57 15.00 -18.87 3.36
N PRO A 58 14.66 -20.00 2.71
CA PRO A 58 15.30 -20.39 1.46
C PRO A 58 14.89 -19.43 0.33
N LEU A 59 15.87 -18.98 -0.45
CA LEU A 59 15.67 -18.08 -1.58
C LEU A 59 14.89 -18.75 -2.72
N CYS A 60 14.16 -17.94 -3.48
CA CYS A 60 13.50 -18.35 -4.70
C CYS A 60 14.54 -18.82 -5.72
N LYS A 61 14.35 -20.03 -6.25
CA LYS A 61 15.26 -20.62 -7.24
C LYS A 61 15.24 -19.85 -8.56
N ASN A 62 14.06 -19.45 -9.00
CA ASN A 62 13.81 -18.78 -10.27
C ASN A 62 13.06 -17.47 -10.01
N PRO A 63 13.73 -16.43 -9.49
CA PRO A 63 13.06 -15.18 -9.15
C PRO A 63 12.52 -14.49 -10.42
N PRO A 64 11.30 -13.94 -10.36
CA PRO A 64 10.71 -13.19 -11.46
C PRO A 64 11.52 -11.92 -11.75
N VAL A 65 11.46 -11.48 -13.01
CA VAL A 65 12.14 -10.27 -13.48
C VAL A 65 11.15 -9.14 -13.74
N GLY A 66 11.61 -7.89 -13.57
CA GLY A 66 10.87 -6.71 -13.96
C GLY A 66 9.49 -6.59 -13.29
N GLN A 67 8.47 -6.37 -14.12
CA GLN A 67 7.10 -6.07 -13.68
C GLN A 67 6.46 -7.22 -12.89
N THR A 68 6.77 -8.48 -13.24
CA THR A 68 6.19 -9.66 -12.58
C THR A 68 6.51 -9.71 -11.09
N ALA A 69 7.72 -9.28 -10.69
CA ALA A 69 8.09 -9.18 -9.29
C ALA A 69 7.23 -8.14 -8.55
N GLY A 70 6.96 -7.00 -9.19
CA GLY A 70 6.09 -5.95 -8.66
C GLY A 70 4.64 -6.42 -8.49
N THR A 71 4.08 -7.11 -9.49
CA THR A 71 2.72 -7.66 -9.43
C THR A 71 2.57 -8.68 -8.30
N LEU A 72 3.49 -9.65 -8.19
CA LEU A 72 3.46 -10.63 -7.10
C LEU A 72 3.64 -9.96 -5.73
N PHE A 73 4.49 -8.93 -5.66
CA PHE A 73 4.67 -8.17 -4.42
C PHE A 73 3.39 -7.46 -3.98
N GLY A 74 2.69 -6.80 -4.90
CA GLY A 74 1.38 -6.19 -4.64
C GLY A 74 0.34 -7.22 -4.22
N GLN A 75 0.28 -8.37 -4.89
CA GLN A 75 -0.62 -9.47 -4.54
C GLN A 75 -0.36 -9.99 -3.11
N PHE A 76 0.88 -10.34 -2.77
CA PHE A 76 1.19 -10.86 -1.44
C PHE A 76 1.01 -9.82 -0.34
N THR A 77 1.20 -8.53 -0.65
CA THR A 77 0.91 -7.43 0.28
C THR A 77 -0.60 -7.29 0.50
N THR A 78 -1.41 -7.42 -0.56
CA THR A 78 -2.87 -7.43 -0.45
C THR A 78 -3.36 -8.58 0.44
N GLU A 79 -2.85 -9.78 0.22
CA GLU A 79 -3.19 -10.97 1.01
C GLU A 79 -2.76 -10.83 2.48
N PHE A 80 -1.60 -10.20 2.74
CA PHE A 80 -1.14 -9.89 4.09
C PHE A 80 -2.12 -8.95 4.80
N VAL A 81 -2.45 -7.81 4.19
CA VAL A 81 -3.32 -6.79 4.78
C VAL A 81 -4.73 -7.35 4.99
N GLN A 82 -5.30 -8.04 3.99
CA GLN A 82 -6.60 -8.69 4.12
C GLN A 82 -6.62 -9.66 5.31
N LYS A 83 -5.57 -10.48 5.47
CA LYS A 83 -5.51 -11.44 6.56
C LYS A 83 -5.37 -10.74 7.91
N ALA A 84 -4.46 -9.78 8.06
CA ALA A 84 -4.26 -9.06 9.31
C ALA A 84 -5.52 -8.28 9.72
N PHE A 85 -6.09 -7.51 8.79
CA PHE A 85 -7.23 -6.64 9.03
C PHE A 85 -8.53 -7.41 9.30
N SER A 86 -8.64 -8.66 8.84
CA SER A 86 -9.80 -9.53 9.18
C SER A 86 -9.94 -9.77 10.70
N PHE A 87 -8.85 -9.68 11.48
CA PHE A 87 -8.89 -9.80 12.93
C PHE A 87 -9.18 -8.49 13.66
N LEU A 88 -9.22 -7.37 12.93
CA LEU A 88 -9.43 -6.02 13.47
C LEU A 88 -10.87 -5.52 13.31
N GLN A 89 -11.83 -6.38 12.96
CA GLN A 89 -13.24 -5.99 12.78
C GLN A 89 -13.88 -5.39 14.04
N HIS A 90 -13.40 -5.77 15.23
CA HIS A 90 -13.85 -5.19 16.49
C HIS A 90 -13.34 -3.75 16.70
N LEU A 91 -12.20 -3.37 16.12
CA LEU A 91 -11.68 -1.99 16.15
C LEU A 91 -12.16 -1.16 14.95
N ARG A 92 -12.35 -1.81 13.80
CA ARG A 92 -12.71 -1.16 12.54
C ARG A 92 -13.79 -1.96 11.78
N PRO A 93 -15.03 -1.98 12.28
CA PRO A 93 -16.09 -2.80 11.71
C PRO A 93 -16.50 -2.31 10.33
N GLY A 94 -16.75 -3.26 9.41
CA GLY A 94 -17.31 -2.98 8.11
C GLY A 94 -17.16 -4.15 7.15
N ASN A 95 -17.80 -4.02 5.99
CA ASN A 95 -17.56 -4.91 4.87
C ASN A 95 -16.48 -4.30 3.99
N TRP A 96 -15.37 -5.02 3.84
CA TRP A 96 -14.14 -4.52 3.21
C TRP A 96 -13.85 -5.27 1.93
N ILE A 97 -13.41 -4.53 0.91
CA ILE A 97 -12.92 -5.04 -0.36
C ILE A 97 -11.41 -4.83 -0.39
N TYR A 98 -10.68 -5.85 -0.82
CA TYR A 98 -9.24 -5.83 -1.05
C TYR A 98 -9.00 -6.27 -2.48
N SER A 99 -8.24 -5.49 -3.24
CA SER A 99 -7.96 -5.84 -4.63
C SER A 99 -6.62 -5.26 -5.05
N THR A 100 -5.87 -6.05 -5.82
CA THR A 100 -4.82 -5.51 -6.69
C THR A 100 -5.49 -4.92 -7.92
N THR A 101 -5.21 -3.67 -8.25
CA THR A 101 -6.02 -2.97 -9.24
C THR A 101 -5.82 -3.53 -10.65
N GLY A 102 -6.95 -3.76 -11.34
CA GLY A 102 -7.08 -3.86 -12.79
C GLY A 102 -8.42 -3.21 -13.18
N GLY A 103 -8.46 -2.38 -14.23
CA GLY A 103 -9.69 -1.68 -14.67
C GLY A 103 -9.71 -0.17 -14.43
N THR A 104 -10.89 0.39 -14.08
CA THR A 104 -11.28 1.82 -14.09
C THR A 104 -10.54 2.75 -13.12
N GLY A 105 -9.53 2.25 -12.40
CA GLY A 105 -8.74 3.01 -11.43
C GLY A 105 -9.57 3.53 -10.25
N ILE A 106 -9.16 4.64 -9.66
CA ILE A 106 -9.84 5.25 -8.50
C ILE A 106 -11.25 5.76 -8.79
N ALA A 107 -11.60 5.96 -10.07
CA ALA A 107 -12.88 6.54 -10.47
C ALA A 107 -14.08 5.61 -10.16
N GLY A 108 -13.83 4.34 -9.83
CA GLY A 108 -14.83 3.41 -9.32
C GLY A 108 -15.27 3.63 -7.86
N PHE A 109 -14.72 4.62 -7.16
CA PHE A 109 -15.03 4.90 -5.74
C PHE A 109 -15.71 6.25 -5.55
N VAL A 110 -16.57 6.34 -4.53
CA VAL A 110 -17.41 7.51 -4.21
C VAL A 110 -16.62 8.83 -4.32
N GLN A 111 -15.43 8.88 -3.74
CA GLN A 111 -14.66 10.13 -3.67
C GLN A 111 -14.19 10.65 -5.03
N TYR A 112 -14.16 9.79 -6.06
CA TYR A 112 -13.54 10.06 -7.34
C TYR A 112 -14.46 9.76 -8.54
N GLN A 113 -15.74 9.43 -8.31
CA GLN A 113 -16.67 9.11 -9.39
C GLN A 113 -16.79 10.20 -10.45
N HIS A 114 -16.74 11.47 -10.04
CA HIS A 114 -16.78 12.62 -10.94
C HIS A 114 -15.63 12.65 -11.97
N LEU A 115 -14.55 11.90 -11.73
CA LEU A 115 -13.47 11.75 -12.72
C LEU A 115 -13.92 10.96 -13.96
N LEU A 116 -14.97 10.13 -13.86
CA LEU A 116 -15.58 9.49 -15.03
C LEU A 116 -16.25 10.51 -15.95
N ASP A 117 -16.90 11.52 -15.37
CA ASP A 117 -17.53 12.59 -16.14
C ASP A 117 -16.46 13.47 -16.79
N LEU A 118 -15.40 13.80 -16.05
CA LEU A 118 -14.24 14.50 -16.61
C LEU A 118 -13.60 13.69 -17.76
N LYS A 119 -13.50 12.36 -17.62
CA LYS A 119 -12.97 11.48 -18.67
C LYS A 119 -13.75 11.63 -19.97
N LYS A 120 -15.09 11.57 -19.90
CA LYS A 120 -15.97 11.70 -21.07
C LYS A 120 -15.74 13.03 -21.78
N VAL A 121 -15.73 14.13 -21.02
CA VAL A 121 -15.47 15.48 -21.58
C VAL A 121 -14.10 15.55 -22.25
N LEU A 122 -13.06 14.99 -21.64
CA LEU A 122 -11.71 14.97 -22.20
C LEU A 122 -11.59 14.03 -23.42
N ASP A 123 -12.35 12.94 -23.48
CA ASP A 123 -12.43 12.03 -24.64
C ASP A 123 -13.09 12.71 -25.84
N GLU A 124 -14.06 13.59 -25.60
CA GLU A 124 -14.77 14.34 -26.64
C GLU A 124 -14.03 15.61 -27.11
N ASN A 125 -13.07 16.13 -26.32
CA ASN A 125 -12.42 17.42 -26.57
C ASN A 125 -10.87 17.33 -26.51
N PRO A 126 -10.19 17.10 -27.66
CA PRO A 126 -8.73 16.97 -27.72
C PRO A 126 -7.94 18.20 -27.23
N ASP A 127 -8.42 19.41 -27.49
CA ASP A 127 -7.73 20.65 -27.09
C ASP A 127 -7.76 20.85 -25.55
N ILE A 128 -8.89 20.49 -24.93
CA ILE A 128 -9.04 20.52 -23.47
C ILE A 128 -8.11 19.49 -22.83
N ARG A 129 -7.99 18.29 -23.42
CA ARG A 129 -7.04 17.25 -22.99
C ARG A 129 -5.60 17.71 -23.07
N ALA A 130 -5.20 18.39 -24.14
CA ALA A 130 -3.84 18.93 -24.25
C ALA A 130 -3.53 19.96 -23.16
N THR A 131 -4.54 20.71 -22.69
CA THR A 131 -4.39 21.76 -21.68
C THR A 131 -4.44 21.23 -20.25
N LEU A 132 -5.38 20.34 -19.94
CA LEU A 132 -5.60 19.82 -18.58
C LEU A 132 -4.74 18.60 -18.26
N GLY A 133 -4.20 17.90 -19.26
CA GLY A 133 -3.44 16.67 -19.09
C GLY A 133 -4.30 15.42 -18.86
N GLY A 134 -3.66 14.26 -18.70
CA GLY A 134 -4.32 12.94 -18.58
C GLY A 134 -4.09 12.21 -17.25
N ASP A 135 -3.30 12.77 -16.34
CA ASP A 135 -2.76 12.06 -15.16
C ASP A 135 -3.74 11.91 -13.98
N TYR A 136 -5.01 12.28 -14.19
CA TYR A 136 -6.06 12.18 -13.17
C TYR A 136 -6.45 10.73 -12.86
N PHE A 137 -6.17 9.80 -13.77
CA PHE A 137 -6.53 8.38 -13.65
C PHE A 137 -5.44 7.60 -12.93
N VAL A 138 -5.34 7.80 -11.61
CA VAL A 138 -4.45 7.02 -10.77
C VAL A 138 -4.95 5.57 -10.69
N THR A 139 -4.03 4.63 -10.93
CA THR A 139 -4.28 3.19 -10.79
C THR A 139 -3.32 2.64 -9.73
N PRO A 140 -3.74 2.63 -8.45
CA PRO A 140 -2.88 2.17 -7.35
C PRO A 140 -2.49 0.70 -7.51
N ASP A 141 -1.45 0.24 -6.83
CA ASP A 141 -1.08 -1.18 -6.88
C ASP A 141 -2.08 -2.04 -6.07
N VAL A 142 -2.50 -1.54 -4.91
CA VAL A 142 -3.49 -2.20 -4.04
C VAL A 142 -4.49 -1.17 -3.53
N ILE A 143 -5.76 -1.58 -3.48
CA ILE A 143 -6.87 -0.79 -2.94
C ILE A 143 -7.54 -1.53 -1.78
N ILE A 144 -7.98 -0.74 -0.80
CA ILE A 144 -8.88 -1.18 0.27
C ILE A 144 -10.09 -0.27 0.22
N ALA A 145 -11.28 -0.84 0.14
CA ALA A 145 -12.51 -0.07 0.09
C ALA A 145 -13.55 -0.60 1.06
N ARG A 146 -14.47 0.27 1.47
CA ARG A 146 -15.57 -0.05 2.38
C ARG A 146 -16.89 -0.03 1.60
N ILE A 147 -17.65 -1.10 1.74
CA ILE A 147 -19.00 -1.19 1.18
C ILE A 147 -19.96 -0.37 2.06
N PRO A 148 -20.87 0.42 1.45
CA PRO A 148 -21.98 1.07 2.16
C PRO A 148 -22.82 0.07 2.95
N VAL A 149 -23.54 0.56 3.95
CA VAL A 149 -24.38 -0.26 4.84
C VAL A 149 -25.86 0.03 4.62
N SER A 150 -26.69 -0.99 4.80
CA SER A 150 -28.15 -0.86 4.70
C SER A 150 -28.72 -0.15 5.93
N ASP A 151 -29.89 0.46 5.79
CA ASP A 151 -30.62 1.08 6.90
C ASP A 151 -30.90 0.09 8.04
N LYS A 152 -31.07 -1.20 7.71
CA LYS A 152 -31.20 -2.27 8.71
C LYS A 152 -29.96 -2.40 9.59
N GLU A 153 -28.75 -2.33 9.01
CA GLU A 153 -27.51 -2.38 9.79
C GLU A 153 -27.31 -1.07 10.58
N ILE A 154 -27.65 0.08 10.00
CA ILE A 154 -27.60 1.38 10.71
C ILE A 154 -28.52 1.34 11.93
N ASN A 155 -29.73 0.79 11.79
CA ASN A 155 -30.74 0.73 12.84
C ASN A 155 -30.60 -0.48 13.79
N LYS A 156 -29.51 -1.26 13.69
CA LYS A 156 -29.35 -2.54 14.39
C LYS A 156 -29.51 -2.48 15.91
N ASN A 157 -28.95 -1.44 16.54
CA ASN A 157 -28.97 -1.28 18.00
C ASN A 157 -30.04 -0.29 18.47
N LYS A 158 -30.42 0.66 17.61
CA LYS A 158 -31.39 1.72 17.91
C LYS A 158 -31.94 2.24 16.58
N THR A 159 -33.20 2.65 16.55
CA THR A 159 -33.76 3.39 15.40
C THR A 159 -33.06 4.74 15.29
N LEU A 160 -32.20 4.88 14.27
CA LEU A 160 -31.49 6.12 13.92
C LEU A 160 -32.09 6.77 12.66
N LEU A 161 -32.62 5.96 11.75
CA LEU A 161 -33.29 6.38 10.52
C LEU A 161 -34.74 5.88 10.54
N ASP A 162 -35.68 6.77 10.24
CA ASP A 162 -37.09 6.45 10.07
C ASP A 162 -37.36 6.15 8.58
N ALA A 163 -37.88 4.95 8.29
CA ALA A 163 -38.25 4.56 6.94
C ALA A 163 -39.41 5.39 6.37
N ASN A 164 -40.21 6.02 7.25
CA ASN A 164 -41.41 6.77 6.88
C ASN A 164 -41.24 8.30 6.95
N LYS A 165 -40.09 8.79 7.45
CA LYS A 165 -39.72 10.21 7.51
C LYS A 165 -38.29 10.40 7.02
N GLU A 166 -38.16 10.49 5.71
CA GLU A 166 -36.88 10.38 5.03
C GLU A 166 -36.01 11.65 5.05
N ASP A 167 -36.30 12.68 5.82
CA ASP A 167 -35.67 14.00 5.59
C ASP A 167 -34.25 14.17 6.15
N VAL A 168 -33.62 13.09 6.65
CA VAL A 168 -32.28 13.14 7.25
C VAL A 168 -31.30 12.18 6.58
N SER A 169 -30.02 12.55 6.59
CA SER A 169 -28.92 11.68 6.13
C SER A 169 -29.06 11.15 4.69
N LYS A 170 -29.67 11.93 3.78
CA LYS A 170 -29.88 11.59 2.36
C LYS A 170 -28.64 11.73 1.46
N LEU A 171 -27.57 12.33 1.97
CA LEU A 171 -26.35 12.63 1.20
C LEU A 171 -25.11 11.88 1.69
N THR A 172 -25.21 11.07 2.75
CA THR A 172 -24.06 10.31 3.24
C THR A 172 -23.76 9.13 2.31
N PRO A 173 -22.50 8.94 1.88
CA PRO A 173 -22.15 7.82 1.02
C PRO A 173 -22.11 6.48 1.76
N LEU A 174 -22.13 6.50 3.09
CA LEU A 174 -22.14 5.29 3.93
C LEU A 174 -23.48 4.56 3.87
N ARG A 175 -24.57 5.28 3.59
CA ARG A 175 -25.92 4.73 3.55
C ARG A 175 -26.21 4.20 2.15
N LEU A 176 -26.48 2.91 2.04
CA LEU A 176 -26.69 2.22 0.77
C LEU A 176 -27.87 2.81 -0.03
N SER A 177 -28.96 3.21 0.64
CA SER A 177 -30.15 3.77 -0.03
C SER A 177 -29.94 5.14 -0.66
N ASN A 178 -28.83 5.82 -0.36
CA ASN A 178 -28.50 7.10 -0.99
C ASN A 178 -27.74 6.92 -2.32
N GLN A 179 -27.38 5.68 -2.66
CA GLN A 179 -26.72 5.39 -3.92
C GLN A 179 -27.77 5.08 -4.97
N SER A 180 -27.56 5.59 -6.18
CA SER A 180 -28.35 5.23 -7.35
C SER A 180 -28.03 3.78 -7.77
N GLU A 181 -28.62 3.31 -8.88
CA GLU A 181 -28.62 1.94 -9.42
C GLU A 181 -27.31 1.13 -9.32
N ASN A 182 -26.15 1.77 -9.11
CA ASN A 182 -24.86 1.11 -8.89
C ASN A 182 -24.33 1.33 -7.46
N ILE A 183 -24.08 0.23 -6.74
CA ILE A 183 -23.43 0.26 -5.42
C ILE A 183 -21.96 0.62 -5.59
N VAL A 184 -21.56 1.75 -5.00
CA VAL A 184 -20.23 2.32 -5.11
C VAL A 184 -19.56 2.30 -3.75
N SER A 185 -18.39 1.69 -3.68
CA SER A 185 -17.63 1.60 -2.44
C SER A 185 -16.89 2.90 -2.12
N ILE A 186 -16.60 3.10 -0.84
CA ILE A 186 -15.81 4.23 -0.34
C ILE A 186 -14.35 3.79 -0.31
N LEU A 187 -13.45 4.47 -1.01
CA LEU A 187 -12.03 4.15 -0.99
C LEU A 187 -11.46 4.42 0.40
N HIS A 188 -10.92 3.40 1.06
CA HIS A 188 -10.38 3.53 2.41
C HIS A 188 -8.87 3.75 2.39
N ALA A 189 -8.16 3.00 1.57
CA ALA A 189 -6.72 3.07 1.46
C ALA A 189 -6.24 2.71 0.06
N ILE A 190 -5.10 3.28 -0.30
CA ILE A 190 -4.30 2.88 -1.44
C ILE A 190 -2.88 2.57 -0.97
N ILE A 191 -2.33 1.46 -1.45
CA ILE A 191 -0.98 1.02 -1.10
C ILE A 191 -0.15 0.93 -2.37
N SER A 192 0.80 1.84 -2.54
CA SER A 192 1.78 1.78 -3.62
C SER A 192 2.87 0.78 -3.26
N CYS A 193 2.94 -0.32 -3.99
CA CYS A 193 3.85 -1.44 -3.71
C CYS A 193 5.02 -1.40 -4.68
N LYS A 194 6.23 -1.13 -4.17
CA LYS A 194 7.45 -1.13 -4.99
C LYS A 194 8.46 -2.11 -4.44
N TRP A 195 8.76 -3.15 -5.22
CA TRP A 195 9.73 -4.19 -4.83
C TRP A 195 11.10 -3.60 -4.48
N THR A 196 11.57 -2.65 -5.29
CA THR A 196 12.76 -1.83 -5.05
C THR A 196 12.48 -0.37 -5.38
N MET A 197 13.20 0.54 -4.74
CA MET A 197 13.00 1.98 -4.89
C MET A 197 14.09 2.62 -5.73
N ARG A 198 13.68 3.64 -6.49
CA ARG A 198 14.53 4.56 -7.24
C ARG A 198 13.89 5.94 -7.19
N SER A 199 14.68 6.99 -7.40
CA SER A 199 14.19 8.37 -7.26
C SER A 199 13.03 8.70 -8.22
N ASP A 200 13.09 8.22 -9.46
CA ASP A 200 12.01 8.34 -10.45
C ASP A 200 10.73 7.67 -9.97
N ARG A 201 10.83 6.46 -9.43
CA ARG A 201 9.68 5.72 -8.88
C ARG A 201 9.06 6.40 -7.67
N ALA A 202 9.89 7.01 -6.82
CA ALA A 202 9.39 7.78 -5.68
C ALA A 202 8.58 8.99 -6.16
N GLN A 203 9.07 9.72 -7.18
CA GLN A 203 8.33 10.85 -7.74
C GLN A 203 6.99 10.44 -8.36
N ASN A 204 6.94 9.31 -9.08
CA ASN A 204 5.67 8.81 -9.63
C ASN A 204 4.63 8.56 -8.52
N ILE A 205 5.04 7.91 -7.42
CA ILE A 205 4.15 7.66 -6.28
C ILE A 205 3.66 8.98 -5.66
N ARG A 206 4.52 10.00 -5.55
CA ARG A 206 4.14 11.32 -5.03
C ARG A 206 3.15 12.04 -5.94
N THR A 207 3.36 12.00 -7.25
CA THR A 207 2.43 12.60 -8.22
C THR A 207 1.06 11.93 -8.16
N GLU A 208 1.01 10.60 -8.11
CA GLU A 208 -0.23 9.83 -7.92
C GLU A 208 -0.93 10.21 -6.61
N ALA A 209 -0.19 10.29 -5.51
CA ALA A 209 -0.69 10.72 -4.21
C ALA A 209 -1.28 12.14 -4.24
N LEU A 210 -0.57 13.09 -4.84
CA LEU A 210 -1.05 14.47 -4.98
C LEU A 210 -2.33 14.54 -5.81
N ASN A 211 -2.45 13.72 -6.86
CA ASN A 211 -3.68 13.64 -7.66
C ASN A 211 -4.85 13.09 -6.83
N LEU A 212 -4.62 12.08 -5.98
CA LEU A 212 -5.64 11.58 -5.05
C LEU A 212 -6.09 12.64 -4.05
N ILE A 213 -5.15 13.41 -3.51
CA ILE A 213 -5.44 14.46 -2.54
C ILE A 213 -6.23 15.58 -3.20
N ARG A 214 -5.79 16.06 -4.37
CA ARG A 214 -6.40 17.20 -5.07
C ARG A 214 -7.80 16.90 -5.60
N ASN A 215 -8.03 15.68 -6.10
CA ASN A 215 -9.28 15.33 -6.78
C ASN A 215 -10.30 14.65 -5.88
N ARG A 216 -10.11 14.55 -4.55
CA ARG A 216 -11.10 13.88 -3.70
C ARG A 216 -12.34 14.75 -3.48
N LYS A 217 -13.52 14.13 -3.48
CA LYS A 217 -14.75 14.66 -2.88
C LYS A 217 -15.12 13.83 -1.65
N GLY A 218 -14.59 14.23 -0.49
CA GLY A 218 -14.76 13.52 0.78
C GLY A 218 -13.46 13.35 1.55
N HIS A 219 -13.41 12.35 2.44
CA HIS A 219 -12.20 12.05 3.20
C HIS A 219 -11.11 11.48 2.29
N THR A 220 -9.86 11.90 2.52
CA THR A 220 -8.70 11.33 1.83
C THR A 220 -8.60 9.85 2.21
N PRO A 221 -8.43 8.92 1.25
CA PRO A 221 -8.03 7.56 1.61
C PRO A 221 -6.67 7.58 2.31
N HIS A 222 -6.32 6.52 3.03
CA HIS A 222 -4.93 6.34 3.44
C HIS A 222 -4.04 6.21 2.20
N ILE A 223 -2.94 6.96 2.17
CA ILE A 223 -1.99 6.94 1.06
C ILE A 223 -0.65 6.46 1.60
N VAL A 224 -0.34 5.20 1.37
CA VAL A 224 0.86 4.56 1.94
C VAL A 224 1.71 3.89 0.88
N ALA A 225 2.99 3.71 1.18
CA ALA A 225 3.91 2.96 0.33
C ALA A 225 4.44 1.73 1.06
N VAL A 226 4.58 0.61 0.35
CA VAL A 226 5.20 -0.62 0.86
C VAL A 226 6.37 -1.01 -0.02
N THR A 227 7.52 -1.34 0.59
CA THR A 227 8.74 -1.71 -0.15
C THR A 227 9.66 -2.70 0.58
N LEU A 228 10.50 -3.39 -0.20
CA LEU A 228 11.61 -4.24 0.26
C LEU A 228 12.98 -3.64 -0.11
N GLU A 229 13.03 -2.34 -0.44
CA GLU A 229 14.29 -1.66 -0.73
C GLU A 229 15.27 -1.76 0.44
N PRO A 230 16.47 -2.33 0.23
CA PRO A 230 17.43 -2.53 1.31
C PRO A 230 18.22 -1.27 1.66
N LEU A 231 18.28 -0.24 0.81
CA LEU A 231 19.14 0.92 1.04
C LEU A 231 18.38 2.09 1.71
N PRO A 232 18.73 2.49 2.96
CA PRO A 232 18.06 3.59 3.66
C PRO A 232 17.99 4.92 2.90
N THR A 233 19.03 5.29 2.14
CA THR A 233 19.00 6.52 1.31
C THR A 233 17.97 6.46 0.18
N ARG A 234 17.62 5.27 -0.31
CA ARG A 234 16.53 5.10 -1.28
C ARG A 234 15.16 5.06 -0.61
N LEU A 235 15.06 4.50 0.59
CA LEU A 235 13.85 4.63 1.42
C LEU A 235 13.54 6.11 1.69
N ALA A 236 14.57 6.91 1.96
CA ALA A 236 14.44 8.34 2.18
C ALA A 236 13.78 9.06 0.98
N SER A 237 14.05 8.65 -0.26
CA SER A 237 13.45 9.27 -1.46
C SER A 237 11.91 9.28 -1.47
N ILE A 238 11.28 8.29 -0.82
CA ILE A 238 9.82 8.20 -0.68
C ILE A 238 9.33 8.56 0.73
N ALA A 239 10.08 8.21 1.78
CA ALA A 239 9.66 8.41 3.16
C ALA A 239 9.89 9.84 3.67
N MET A 240 10.93 10.54 3.20
CA MET A 240 11.18 11.93 3.61
C MET A 240 10.10 12.87 3.08
N GLY A 241 9.87 13.98 3.78
CA GLY A 241 8.81 14.92 3.45
C GLY A 241 7.44 14.50 3.97
N THR A 242 6.48 15.39 3.79
CA THR A 242 5.12 15.29 4.34
C THR A 242 4.11 15.87 3.36
N GLY A 243 2.87 15.39 3.43
CA GLY A 243 1.72 15.99 2.73
C GLY A 243 1.24 15.19 1.53
N ASP A 244 2.01 14.23 1.03
CA ASP A 244 1.64 13.32 -0.05
C ASP A 244 1.46 11.87 0.43
N ILE A 245 2.44 11.33 1.17
CA ILE A 245 2.42 9.96 1.69
C ILE A 245 2.23 9.97 3.21
N ASP A 246 1.24 9.23 3.69
CA ASP A 246 0.95 9.10 5.13
C ASP A 246 2.13 8.43 5.85
N CYS A 247 2.61 7.29 5.35
CA CYS A 247 3.77 6.56 5.87
C CYS A 247 4.31 5.58 4.83
N THR A 248 5.61 5.30 4.90
CA THR A 248 6.23 4.16 4.21
C THR A 248 6.35 2.99 5.16
N TYR A 249 6.07 1.78 4.67
CA TYR A 249 6.19 0.53 5.41
C TYR A 249 7.23 -0.37 4.74
N HIS A 250 8.18 -0.85 5.52
CA HIS A 250 9.20 -1.77 5.05
C HIS A 250 8.80 -3.21 5.36
N GLY A 251 8.87 -4.10 4.36
CA GLY A 251 8.42 -5.48 4.51
C GLY A 251 9.23 -6.33 5.48
N ALA A 252 10.41 -5.87 5.89
CA ALA A 252 11.30 -6.55 6.84
C ALA A 252 12.09 -5.52 7.67
N LEU A 253 11.40 -4.58 8.35
CA LEU A 253 12.07 -3.42 8.97
C LEU A 253 13.07 -3.84 10.05
N TYR A 254 12.69 -4.77 10.92
CA TYR A 254 13.56 -5.21 12.01
C TYR A 254 14.84 -5.87 11.47
N GLU A 255 14.73 -6.68 10.43
CA GLU A 255 15.88 -7.31 9.79
C GLU A 255 16.74 -6.29 9.02
N LEU A 256 16.14 -5.21 8.49
CA LEU A 256 16.88 -4.09 7.90
C LEU A 256 17.68 -3.31 8.95
N ILE A 257 17.08 -2.99 10.10
CA ILE A 257 17.75 -2.30 11.21
C ILE A 257 19.00 -3.10 11.62
N ASP A 258 18.79 -4.38 11.90
CA ASP A 258 19.87 -5.27 12.28
C ASP A 258 20.96 -5.39 11.21
N ALA A 259 20.57 -5.51 9.93
CA ALA A 259 21.51 -5.62 8.80
C ALA A 259 22.37 -4.37 8.60
N VAL A 260 21.80 -3.18 8.85
CA VAL A 260 22.53 -1.91 8.74
C VAL A 260 23.53 -1.78 9.89
N THR A 261 23.12 -2.09 11.13
CA THR A 261 23.99 -2.04 12.31
C THR A 261 25.13 -3.06 12.22
N GLU A 262 24.84 -4.32 11.89
CA GLU A 262 25.88 -5.35 11.67
C GLU A 262 26.77 -5.01 10.47
N GLY A 263 26.21 -4.32 9.48
CA GLY A 263 26.94 -3.84 8.32
C GLY A 263 28.01 -2.79 8.65
N GLY A 264 27.96 -2.13 9.81
CA GLY A 264 28.85 -1.02 10.15
C GLY A 264 28.71 0.16 9.18
N LEU A 265 27.48 0.42 8.72
CA LEU A 265 27.18 1.45 7.72
C LEU A 265 26.55 2.68 8.40
N GLU A 266 27.37 3.46 9.12
CA GLU A 266 26.92 4.57 9.98
C GLU A 266 26.00 5.57 9.26
N ASP A 267 26.37 6.03 8.07
CA ASP A 267 25.54 6.94 7.26
C ASP A 267 24.15 6.36 6.94
N GLN A 268 24.08 5.04 6.70
CA GLN A 268 22.80 4.37 6.43
C GLN A 268 21.98 4.18 7.70
N GLU A 269 22.64 3.95 8.83
CA GLU A 269 22.00 3.83 10.13
C GLU A 269 21.37 5.15 10.57
N GLU A 270 22.09 6.26 10.39
CA GLU A 270 21.59 7.60 10.73
C GLU A 270 20.33 7.95 9.93
N VAL A 271 20.36 7.70 8.61
CA VAL A 271 19.18 7.90 7.75
C VAL A 271 18.02 7.02 8.21
N LEU A 272 18.26 5.74 8.48
CA LEU A 272 17.23 4.81 8.92
C LEU A 272 16.60 5.25 10.25
N ARG A 273 17.42 5.62 11.23
CA ARG A 273 16.96 6.15 12.53
C ARG A 273 16.13 7.42 12.35
N THR A 274 16.58 8.34 11.50
CA THR A 274 15.84 9.57 11.19
C THR A 274 14.45 9.28 10.64
N LEU A 275 14.33 8.33 9.71
CA LEU A 275 13.03 7.95 9.13
C LEU A 275 12.10 7.29 10.16
N ILE A 276 12.61 6.40 11.01
CA ILE A 276 11.83 5.70 12.03
C ILE A 276 11.37 6.69 13.11
N ASN A 277 12.30 7.46 13.69
CA ASN A 277 12.01 8.43 14.74
C ASN A 277 11.09 9.56 14.24
N GLY A 278 11.25 9.95 12.98
CA GLY A 278 10.36 10.89 12.29
C GLY A 278 8.98 10.33 11.93
N ARG A 279 8.67 9.08 12.31
CA ARG A 279 7.40 8.39 12.02
C ARG A 279 7.11 8.32 10.51
N ARG A 280 8.17 8.22 9.70
CA ARG A 280 8.10 8.15 8.23
C ARG A 280 8.29 6.73 7.69
N LEU A 281 8.91 5.86 8.48
CA LEU A 281 9.14 4.46 8.16
C LEU A 281 8.67 3.56 9.32
N ARG A 282 7.89 2.53 8.99
CA ARG A 282 7.36 1.52 9.93
C ARG A 282 7.52 0.10 9.38
N ASP A 283 7.32 -0.91 10.21
CA ASP A 283 7.32 -2.30 9.74
C ASP A 283 5.99 -2.64 9.08
N ILE A 284 5.98 -3.58 8.14
CA ILE A 284 4.74 -4.05 7.51
C ILE A 284 3.69 -4.55 8.53
N SER A 285 4.10 -4.98 9.72
CA SER A 285 3.16 -5.35 10.79
C SER A 285 2.46 -4.17 11.49
N ASP A 286 2.93 -2.94 11.27
CA ASP A 286 2.26 -1.73 11.74
C ASP A 286 1.15 -1.25 10.79
N LEU A 287 1.12 -1.74 9.54
CA LEU A 287 0.11 -1.44 8.52
C LEU A 287 -1.18 -2.23 8.74
#